data_AF-A0AAD7G3E6-F1
#
_entry.id   AF-A0AAD7G3E6-F1
#
_cell.length_a   1.000
_cell.length_b   1.000
_cell.length_c   1.000
_cell.angle_alpha   90.00
_cell.angle_beta   90.00
_cell.angle_gamma   90.00
#
_symmetry.space_group_name_H-M   'P 1'
#
loop_
_entity.id
_entity.type
_entity.pdbx_description
1 polymer ?
#
loop_
_entity_poly.entity_id
_entity_poly.type
_entity_poly.pdbx_seq_one_letter_code
_entity_poly.pdbx_strand_id
1 'polypeptide(L)'
;MDSTNAAATAILRTPVPDAVLDTIAGTADRGVKARAVQWLDIYHAPPRCFAGRAARRTAVTDVSLASALGGAGAGEDALTLVCEVDITEDSLSAADTLANAVLVAVIDECVSAAVSAHDFAWGGPGMSGVSLSLNTVFHHPVELGVRLRLINTTLAVTPGTTSCRSEVWDLAHARLVATAVFVGMAPRALTSSVPRRAKL
;
A
#
# COMPACT_ATOMS: atom_id res chain seq x y z
N MET A 1 23.70 -11.84 -3.16
CA MET A 1 22.66 -10.81 -3.37
C MET A 1 21.26 -11.45 -3.45
N ASP A 2 21.03 -12.65 -2.87
CA ASP A 2 19.91 -13.52 -3.29
C ASP A 2 18.92 -14.00 -2.20
N SER A 3 19.19 -13.83 -0.90
CA SER A 3 18.27 -14.33 0.13
C SER A 3 17.01 -13.49 0.29
N THR A 4 17.11 -12.17 0.19
CA THR A 4 15.97 -11.24 0.34
C THR A 4 14.97 -11.37 -0.82
N ASN A 5 15.47 -11.59 -2.04
CA ASN A 5 14.62 -11.74 -3.23
C ASN A 5 13.88 -13.11 -3.23
N ALA A 6 14.54 -14.16 -2.71
CA ALA A 6 13.92 -15.47 -2.55
C ALA A 6 12.75 -15.45 -1.55
N ALA A 7 12.91 -14.76 -0.41
CA ALA A 7 11.85 -14.62 0.58
C ALA A 7 10.63 -13.86 0.05
N ALA A 8 10.86 -12.73 -0.62
CA ALA A 8 9.78 -11.96 -1.27
C ALA A 8 9.05 -12.79 -2.34
N THR A 9 9.82 -13.54 -3.16
CA THR A 9 9.25 -14.43 -4.18
C THR A 9 8.40 -15.54 -3.55
N ALA A 10 8.82 -16.10 -2.42
CA ALA A 10 8.06 -17.12 -1.70
C ALA A 10 6.72 -16.58 -1.18
N ILE A 11 6.71 -15.36 -0.63
CA ILE A 11 5.50 -14.69 -0.13
C ILE A 11 4.52 -14.43 -1.28
N LEU A 12 4.98 -13.91 -2.42
CA LEU A 12 4.12 -13.63 -3.58
C LEU A 12 3.51 -14.89 -4.22
N ARG A 13 4.08 -16.07 -3.93
CA ARG A 13 3.56 -17.38 -4.36
C ARG A 13 2.69 -18.05 -3.31
N THR A 14 2.73 -17.57 -2.07
CA THR A 14 1.95 -18.14 -0.97
C THR A 14 0.51 -17.69 -1.11
N PRO A 15 -0.46 -18.61 -1.22
CA PRO A 15 -1.88 -18.24 -1.30
C PRO A 15 -2.31 -17.50 -0.03
N VAL A 16 -3.02 -16.38 -0.22
CA VAL A 16 -3.68 -15.69 0.89
C VAL A 16 -4.93 -16.49 1.27
N PRO A 17 -5.16 -16.81 2.56
CA PRO A 17 -6.32 -17.57 2.99
C PRO A 17 -7.64 -16.93 2.56
N ASP A 18 -8.61 -17.74 2.11
CA ASP A 18 -9.91 -17.24 1.64
C ASP A 18 -10.64 -16.42 2.71
N ALA A 19 -10.54 -16.85 3.97
CA ALA A 19 -11.12 -16.13 5.11
C ALA A 19 -10.59 -14.69 5.26
N VAL A 20 -9.34 -14.42 4.84
CA VAL A 20 -8.80 -13.04 4.81
C VAL A 20 -9.39 -12.29 3.63
N LEU A 21 -9.35 -12.88 2.43
CA LEU A 21 -9.84 -12.25 1.20
C LEU A 21 -11.33 -11.91 1.26
N ASP A 22 -12.13 -12.74 1.94
CA ASP A 22 -13.58 -12.55 2.09
C ASP A 22 -13.93 -11.35 2.98
N THR A 23 -13.00 -10.90 3.83
CA THR A 23 -13.16 -9.68 4.64
C THR A 23 -12.80 -8.41 3.88
N ILE A 24 -12.13 -8.52 2.74
CA ILE A 24 -11.67 -7.38 1.94
C ILE A 24 -12.80 -6.95 1.00
N ALA A 25 -13.33 -5.76 1.24
CA ALA A 25 -14.37 -5.14 0.42
C ALA A 25 -13.82 -4.66 -0.94
N GLY A 26 -14.67 -3.99 -1.72
CA GLY A 26 -14.29 -3.37 -2.99
C GLY A 26 -14.46 -4.26 -4.21
N THR A 27 -14.34 -3.62 -5.38
CA THR A 27 -14.71 -4.17 -6.70
C THR A 27 -13.62 -5.01 -7.37
N ALA A 28 -12.40 -5.02 -6.85
CA ALA A 28 -11.30 -5.77 -7.46
C ALA A 28 -11.50 -7.28 -7.32
N ASP A 29 -10.94 -8.06 -8.25
CA ASP A 29 -10.96 -9.52 -8.16
C ASP A 29 -10.10 -10.06 -6.99
N ARG A 30 -10.30 -11.35 -6.67
CA ARG A 30 -9.58 -12.01 -5.56
C ARG A 30 -8.07 -11.99 -5.73
N GLY A 31 -7.56 -12.09 -6.95
CA GLY A 31 -6.12 -12.08 -7.23
C GLY A 31 -5.50 -10.71 -6.97
N VAL A 32 -6.18 -9.64 -7.35
CA VAL A 32 -5.77 -8.25 -7.06
C VAL A 32 -5.81 -7.97 -5.56
N LYS A 33 -6.86 -8.43 -4.85
CA LYS A 33 -6.94 -8.35 -3.39
C LYS A 33 -5.80 -9.10 -2.71
N ALA A 34 -5.52 -10.33 -3.15
CA ALA A 34 -4.41 -11.13 -2.64
C ALA A 34 -3.06 -10.44 -2.88
N ARG A 35 -2.86 -9.81 -4.04
CA ARG A 35 -1.64 -9.08 -4.35
C ARG A 35 -1.35 -7.95 -3.37
N ALA A 36 -2.38 -7.19 -2.98
CA ALA A 36 -2.24 -6.12 -1.99
C ALA A 36 -1.77 -6.66 -0.62
N VAL A 37 -2.39 -7.75 -0.15
CA VAL A 37 -2.03 -8.42 1.11
C VAL A 37 -0.60 -8.96 1.07
N GLN A 38 -0.24 -9.70 0.02
CA GLN A 38 1.09 -10.28 -0.13
C GLN A 38 2.21 -9.24 -0.10
N TRP A 39 1.96 -8.03 -0.63
CA TRP A 39 2.96 -6.97 -0.57
C TRP A 39 3.15 -6.38 0.81
N LEU A 40 2.09 -6.22 1.60
CA LEU A 40 2.24 -5.90 3.02
C LEU A 40 2.99 -7.03 3.75
N ASP A 41 2.68 -8.29 3.46
CA ASP A 41 3.39 -9.43 4.05
C ASP A 41 4.90 -9.42 3.76
N ILE A 42 5.34 -8.91 2.60
CA ILE A 42 6.78 -8.73 2.32
C ILE A 42 7.42 -7.75 3.30
N TYR A 43 6.81 -6.58 3.53
CA TYR A 43 7.33 -5.59 4.48
C TYR A 43 7.23 -6.08 5.93
N HIS A 44 6.20 -6.87 6.21
CA HIS A 44 5.97 -7.51 7.49
C HIS A 44 6.76 -8.82 7.64
N ALA A 45 7.54 -9.32 6.69
CA ALA A 45 8.26 -10.57 6.91
C ALA A 45 9.49 -10.40 7.82
N PRO A 46 10.38 -9.40 7.60
CA PRO A 46 11.61 -9.26 8.37
C PRO A 46 11.37 -9.10 9.88
N PRO A 47 12.00 -9.91 10.74
CA PRO A 47 11.74 -9.88 12.19
C PRO A 47 12.18 -8.56 12.86
N ARG A 48 13.06 -7.79 12.20
CA ARG A 48 13.58 -6.51 12.68
C ARG A 48 13.66 -5.54 11.51
N CYS A 49 12.74 -4.59 11.47
CA CYS A 49 12.75 -3.45 10.56
C CYS A 49 12.24 -2.20 11.30
N PHE A 50 12.57 -1.02 10.76
CA PHE A 50 12.02 0.24 11.25
C PHE A 50 10.50 0.21 11.16
N ALA A 51 9.80 0.71 12.20
CA ALA A 51 8.35 0.66 12.33
C ALA A 51 7.73 -0.76 12.23
N GLY A 52 8.51 -1.84 12.15
CA GLY A 52 8.00 -3.16 11.78
C GLY A 52 6.91 -3.71 12.71
N ARG A 53 7.03 -3.50 14.03
CA ARG A 53 5.97 -3.91 14.96
C ARG A 53 4.69 -3.12 14.74
N ALA A 54 4.83 -1.82 14.47
CA ALA A 54 3.71 -0.93 14.23
C ALA A 54 3.00 -1.22 12.92
N ALA A 55 3.78 -1.33 11.84
CA ALA A 55 3.29 -1.56 10.49
C ALA A 55 2.61 -2.92 10.34
N ARG A 56 3.07 -3.97 11.02
CA ARG A 56 2.49 -5.34 10.98
C ARG A 56 1.00 -5.43 11.32
N ARG A 57 0.44 -4.42 12.00
CA ARG A 57 -1.00 -4.36 12.32
C ARG A 57 -1.83 -3.77 11.18
N THR A 58 -1.18 -3.28 10.13
CA THR A 58 -1.82 -2.73 8.95
C THR A 58 -2.52 -3.86 8.19
N ALA A 59 -3.82 -3.72 7.98
CA ALA A 59 -4.64 -4.67 7.27
C ALA A 59 -5.29 -4.00 6.06
N VAL A 60 -5.32 -4.71 4.93
CA VAL A 60 -6.12 -4.32 3.76
C VAL A 60 -7.60 -4.53 4.08
N THR A 61 -8.44 -3.53 3.83
CA THR A 61 -9.89 -3.59 4.10
C THR A 61 -10.74 -3.37 2.86
N ASP A 62 -10.23 -2.68 1.83
CA ASP A 62 -10.92 -2.52 0.54
C ASP A 62 -9.91 -2.44 -0.62
N VAL A 63 -10.24 -3.08 -1.74
CA VAL A 63 -9.54 -2.88 -3.01
C VAL A 63 -10.55 -2.66 -4.13
N SER A 64 -10.51 -1.49 -4.75
CA SER A 64 -11.48 -1.08 -5.77
C SER A 64 -10.77 -0.55 -7.01
N LEU A 65 -11.22 -0.99 -8.19
CA LEU A 65 -10.80 -0.45 -9.49
C LEU A 65 -11.70 0.73 -9.85
N ALA A 66 -11.12 1.82 -10.32
CA ALA A 66 -11.81 3.04 -10.70
C ALA A 66 -12.52 2.88 -12.06
N SER A 67 -13.54 2.03 -12.11
CA SER A 67 -14.64 2.22 -13.07
C SER A 67 -15.86 2.91 -12.43
N ALA A 68 -15.85 3.18 -11.11
CA ALA A 68 -17.08 3.46 -10.35
C ALA A 68 -17.08 4.67 -9.40
N LEU A 69 -15.98 5.41 -9.22
CA LEU A 69 -15.95 6.57 -8.34
C LEU A 69 -15.46 7.79 -9.12
N GLY A 70 -16.40 8.56 -9.65
CA GLY A 70 -16.20 9.83 -10.36
C GLY A 70 -15.62 10.96 -9.50
N GLY A 71 -14.58 10.67 -8.72
CA GLY A 71 -13.76 11.68 -8.04
C GLY A 71 -12.82 12.34 -9.05
N ALA A 72 -12.93 13.65 -9.21
CA ALA A 72 -12.07 14.42 -10.11
C ALA A 72 -10.59 14.14 -9.83
N GLY A 73 -9.89 13.52 -10.80
CA GLY A 73 -8.44 13.34 -10.79
C GLY A 73 -7.94 11.88 -10.80
N ALA A 74 -8.81 10.88 -10.61
CA ALA A 74 -8.45 9.48 -10.85
C ALA A 74 -8.60 9.18 -12.36
N GLY A 75 -7.53 8.71 -13.01
CA GLY A 75 -7.62 8.23 -14.39
C GLY A 75 -8.53 7.00 -14.50
N GLU A 76 -9.01 6.69 -15.71
CA GLU A 76 -9.87 5.51 -15.97
C GLU A 76 -9.24 4.18 -15.53
N ASP A 77 -7.91 4.16 -15.34
CA ASP A 77 -7.14 3.01 -14.89
C ASP A 77 -6.74 3.07 -13.39
N ALA A 78 -7.33 3.93 -12.55
CA ALA A 78 -6.90 4.02 -11.14
C ALA A 78 -7.34 2.83 -10.28
N LEU A 79 -6.57 2.54 -9.23
CA LEU A 79 -6.91 1.62 -8.14
C LEU A 79 -6.91 2.38 -6.82
N THR A 80 -7.92 2.12 -6.00
CA THR A 80 -7.99 2.56 -4.61
C THR A 80 -7.79 1.36 -3.69
N LEU A 81 -6.80 1.46 -2.80
CA LEU A 81 -6.52 0.51 -1.74
C LEU A 81 -6.77 1.19 -0.39
N VAL A 82 -7.65 0.62 0.43
CA VAL A 82 -7.87 1.08 1.80
C VAL A 82 -7.17 0.12 2.76
N CYS A 83 -6.34 0.69 3.63
CA CYS A 83 -5.72 -0.03 4.74
C CYS A 83 -6.19 0.58 6.07
N GLU A 84 -6.26 -0.23 7.12
CA GLU A 84 -6.49 0.23 8.48
C GLU A 84 -5.38 -0.24 9.41
N VAL A 85 -5.03 0.57 10.41
CA VAL A 85 -4.00 0.27 11.40
C VAL A 85 -4.36 0.83 12.77
N ASP A 86 -4.13 0.03 13.81
CA ASP A 86 -4.30 0.43 15.20
C ASP A 86 -3.01 1.04 15.76
N ILE A 87 -3.13 2.24 16.35
CA ILE A 87 -2.02 2.93 16.99
C ILE A 87 -1.82 2.38 18.40
N THR A 88 -0.64 1.80 18.62
CA THR A 88 -0.24 1.27 19.94
C THR A 88 1.07 1.91 20.42
N GLU A 89 1.52 1.57 21.63
CA GLU A 89 2.63 2.23 22.33
C GLU A 89 3.93 2.24 21.52
N ASP A 90 4.19 1.18 20.75
CA ASP A 90 5.35 1.05 19.86
C ASP A 90 5.35 2.00 18.65
N SER A 91 4.28 2.77 18.48
CA SER A 91 4.09 3.75 17.40
C SER A 91 4.30 5.18 17.88
N LEU A 92 4.44 5.40 19.19
CA LEU A 92 4.46 6.73 19.79
C LEU A 92 5.84 7.40 19.69
N SER A 93 5.81 8.72 19.72
CA SER A 93 6.97 9.59 19.90
C SER A 93 7.17 9.92 21.38
N ALA A 94 8.21 10.71 21.69
CA ALA A 94 8.43 11.23 23.04
C ALA A 94 7.34 12.20 23.53
N ALA A 95 6.39 12.59 22.67
CA ALA A 95 5.25 13.44 23.02
C ALA A 95 3.95 12.64 23.28
N ASP A 96 4.05 11.31 23.41
CA ASP A 96 2.91 10.40 23.61
C ASP A 96 1.84 10.44 22.49
N THR A 97 2.20 10.98 21.33
CA THR A 97 1.42 10.91 20.09
C THR A 97 2.14 10.07 19.05
N LEU A 98 1.42 9.59 18.04
CA LEU A 98 1.98 8.86 16.90
C LEU A 98 3.22 9.56 16.34
N ALA A 99 4.33 8.83 16.27
CA ALA A 99 5.55 9.32 15.64
C ALA A 99 5.32 9.46 14.14
N ASN A 100 5.51 10.66 13.61
CA ASN A 100 5.36 10.95 12.18
C ASN A 100 6.19 10.02 11.29
N ALA A 101 7.39 9.63 11.73
CA ALA A 101 8.24 8.70 10.99
C ALA A 101 7.62 7.29 10.89
N VAL A 102 6.92 6.82 11.93
CA VAL A 102 6.18 5.55 11.90
C VAL A 102 5.02 5.65 10.92
N LEU A 103 4.25 6.76 10.96
CA LEU A 103 3.16 6.98 10.02
C LEU A 103 3.64 7.00 8.56
N VAL A 104 4.75 7.68 8.27
CA VAL A 104 5.33 7.73 6.93
C VAL A 104 5.76 6.35 6.44
N ALA A 105 6.31 5.50 7.32
CA ALA A 105 6.64 4.11 6.97
C ALA A 105 5.38 3.30 6.62
N VAL A 106 4.31 3.42 7.41
CA VAL A 106 3.04 2.74 7.11
C VAL A 106 2.43 3.25 5.78
N ILE A 107 2.50 4.56 5.52
CA ILE A 107 2.09 5.13 4.24
C ILE A 107 2.89 4.52 3.09
N ASP A 108 4.23 4.46 3.20
CA ASP A 108 5.12 3.91 2.17
C ASP A 108 4.79 2.45 1.81
N GLU A 109 4.50 1.62 2.81
CA GLU A 109 4.09 0.23 2.61
C GLU A 109 2.71 0.13 1.95
N CYS A 110 1.75 0.95 2.38
CA CYS A 110 0.39 0.95 1.81
C CYS A 110 0.36 1.43 0.36
N VAL A 111 1.06 2.52 0.03
CA VAL A 111 1.11 3.01 -1.35
C VAL A 111 1.86 2.04 -2.26
N SER A 112 2.88 1.35 -1.74
CA SER A 112 3.60 0.28 -2.44
C SER A 112 2.69 -0.91 -2.76
N ALA A 113 1.89 -1.36 -1.78
CA ALA A 113 0.89 -2.41 -1.99
C ALA A 113 -0.16 -1.98 -3.02
N ALA A 114 -0.60 -0.72 -3.00
CA ALA A 114 -1.57 -0.18 -3.97
C ALA A 114 -1.00 -0.20 -5.41
N VAL A 115 0.24 0.28 -5.59
CA VAL A 115 0.92 0.28 -6.88
C VAL A 115 1.09 -1.14 -7.40
N SER A 116 1.47 -2.09 -6.55
CA SER A 116 1.57 -3.48 -6.99
C SER A 116 0.21 -4.07 -7.36
N ALA A 117 -0.83 -3.84 -6.57
CA ALA A 117 -2.16 -4.37 -6.87
C ALA A 117 -2.64 -3.84 -8.21
N HIS A 118 -2.37 -2.55 -8.50
CA HIS A 118 -2.65 -1.96 -9.79
C HIS A 118 -1.83 -2.64 -10.89
N ASP A 119 -0.51 -2.71 -10.78
CA ASP A 119 0.31 -3.33 -11.82
C ASP A 119 -0.18 -4.75 -12.16
N PHE A 120 -0.59 -5.54 -11.15
CA PHE A 120 -1.18 -6.86 -11.35
C PHE A 120 -2.56 -6.81 -12.03
N ALA A 121 -3.46 -5.90 -11.63
CA ALA A 121 -4.79 -5.75 -12.20
C ALA A 121 -4.77 -5.43 -13.71
N TRP A 122 -3.73 -4.72 -14.17
CA TRP A 122 -3.53 -4.41 -15.59
C TRP A 122 -2.55 -5.37 -16.30
N GLY A 123 -2.40 -6.59 -15.77
CA GLY A 123 -1.66 -7.69 -16.42
C GLY A 123 -0.14 -7.59 -16.32
N GLY A 124 0.37 -6.71 -15.46
CA GLY A 124 1.77 -6.64 -15.07
C GLY A 124 2.16 -7.71 -14.04
N PRO A 125 3.45 -7.80 -13.69
CA PRO A 125 3.96 -8.79 -12.73
C PRO A 125 3.49 -8.57 -11.27
N GLY A 126 2.83 -7.44 -10.97
CA GLY A 126 2.48 -7.06 -9.61
C GLY A 126 3.72 -6.63 -8.83
N MET A 127 4.48 -5.70 -9.39
CA MET A 127 5.68 -5.15 -8.74
C MET A 127 5.43 -3.74 -8.23
N SER A 128 5.74 -3.47 -6.97
CA SER A 128 5.67 -2.10 -6.41
C SER A 128 6.75 -1.17 -6.98
N GLY A 129 7.96 -1.70 -7.16
CA GLY A 129 9.15 -0.89 -7.45
C GLY A 129 9.88 -0.46 -6.19
N VAL A 130 10.57 0.67 -6.27
CA VAL A 130 11.22 1.31 -5.12
C VAL A 130 10.72 2.73 -4.96
N SER A 131 10.53 3.15 -3.71
CA SER A 131 10.13 4.50 -3.34
C SER A 131 11.22 5.50 -3.72
N LEU A 132 10.88 6.47 -4.58
CA LEU A 132 11.80 7.53 -5.01
C LEU A 132 11.56 8.81 -4.21
N SER A 133 10.30 9.17 -3.99
CA SER A 133 9.90 10.33 -3.21
C SER A 133 8.58 10.07 -2.49
N LEU A 134 8.50 10.55 -1.24
CA LEU A 134 7.26 10.54 -0.46
C LEU A 134 7.15 11.89 0.25
N ASN A 135 6.30 12.77 -0.29
CA ASN A 135 6.04 14.07 0.31
C ASN A 135 4.79 13.99 1.17
N THR A 136 4.91 14.28 2.46
CA THR A 136 3.81 14.14 3.44
C THR A 136 3.56 15.46 4.14
N VAL A 137 2.28 15.85 4.25
CA VAL A 137 1.80 16.96 5.07
C VAL A 137 1.00 16.38 6.24
N PHE A 138 1.37 16.79 7.45
CA PHE A 138 0.67 16.40 8.69
C PHE A 138 -0.27 17.52 9.12
N HIS A 139 -1.53 17.18 9.33
CA HIS A 139 -2.60 18.11 9.64
C HIS A 139 -2.98 18.06 11.13
N HIS A 140 -3.00 16.87 11.72
CA HIS A 140 -3.40 16.67 13.12
C HIS A 140 -2.56 15.59 13.83
N PRO A 141 -2.29 15.72 15.15
CA PRO A 141 -1.70 14.66 15.94
C PRO A 141 -2.68 13.49 16.15
N VAL A 142 -2.13 12.31 16.42
CA VAL A 142 -2.89 11.08 16.69
C VAL A 142 -2.49 10.51 18.03
N GLU A 143 -3.50 10.19 18.85
CA GLU A 143 -3.34 9.66 20.20
C GLU A 143 -3.25 8.13 20.19
N LEU A 144 -2.74 7.57 21.29
CA LEU A 144 -2.73 6.12 21.53
C LEU A 144 -4.15 5.53 21.49
N GLY A 145 -4.30 4.34 20.90
CA GLY A 145 -5.56 3.61 20.87
C GLY A 145 -6.51 4.03 19.74
N VAL A 146 -6.15 5.03 18.95
CA VAL A 146 -6.90 5.43 17.74
C VAL A 146 -6.65 4.42 16.61
N ARG A 147 -7.69 4.17 15.80
CA ARG A 147 -7.57 3.48 14.52
C ARG A 147 -7.48 4.48 13.37
N LEU A 148 -6.48 4.30 12.53
CA LEU A 148 -6.31 5.08 11.30
C LEU A 148 -6.80 4.31 10.08
N ARG A 149 -7.36 5.03 9.12
CA ARG A 149 -7.70 4.55 7.78
C ARG A 149 -6.86 5.29 6.74
N LEU A 150 -6.09 4.54 5.96
CA LEU A 150 -5.27 5.04 4.87
C LEU A 150 -5.96 4.73 3.55
N ILE A 151 -6.34 5.76 2.79
CA ILE A 151 -6.95 5.63 1.47
C ILE A 151 -5.90 5.96 0.43
N ASN A 152 -5.44 4.95 -0.29
CA ASN A 152 -4.33 5.03 -1.25
C ASN A 152 -4.89 4.93 -2.66
N THR A 153 -4.79 6.00 -3.44
CA THR A 153 -5.29 6.07 -4.82
C THR A 153 -4.12 6.22 -5.78
N THR A 154 -3.92 5.24 -6.64
CA THR A 154 -2.90 5.31 -7.70
C THR A 154 -3.28 6.39 -8.70
N LEU A 155 -2.31 7.21 -9.11
CA LEU A 155 -2.52 8.28 -10.08
C LEU A 155 -2.03 7.87 -11.47
N ALA A 156 -0.81 7.34 -11.53
CA ALA A 156 -0.24 6.79 -12.76
C ALA A 156 0.68 5.62 -12.41
N VAL A 157 0.53 4.49 -13.11
CA VAL A 157 1.42 3.33 -12.96
C VAL A 157 1.94 2.96 -14.35
N THR A 158 3.19 3.29 -14.61
CA THR A 158 3.84 3.07 -15.90
C THR A 158 5.08 2.18 -15.74
N PRO A 159 5.67 1.64 -16.83
CA PRO A 159 6.90 0.85 -16.74
C PRO A 159 8.11 1.59 -16.13
N GLY A 160 8.09 2.92 -16.08
CA GLY A 160 9.23 3.71 -15.57
C GLY A 160 8.94 4.33 -14.20
N THR A 161 7.81 5.00 -14.07
CA THR A 161 7.44 5.78 -12.89
C THR A 161 6.04 5.44 -12.44
N THR A 162 5.85 5.36 -11.14
CA THR A 162 4.56 5.14 -10.49
C THR A 162 4.27 6.31 -9.55
N SER A 163 3.00 6.64 -9.37
CA SER A 163 2.58 7.67 -8.43
C SER A 163 1.27 7.28 -7.76
N CYS A 164 1.16 7.66 -6.48
CA CYS A 164 0.02 7.33 -5.63
C CYS A 164 -0.21 8.47 -4.64
N ARG A 165 -1.47 8.77 -4.33
CA ARG A 165 -1.85 9.70 -3.26
C ARG A 165 -2.39 8.90 -2.09
N SER A 166 -1.99 9.24 -0.87
CA SER A 166 -2.53 8.67 0.35
C SER A 166 -3.23 9.75 1.18
N GLU A 167 -4.43 9.46 1.67
CA GLU A 167 -5.15 10.26 2.65
C GLU A 167 -5.32 9.42 3.93
N VAL A 168 -4.84 9.94 5.05
CA VAL A 168 -4.88 9.25 6.35
C VAL A 168 -5.93 9.90 7.22
N TRP A 169 -6.89 9.11 7.68
CA TRP A 169 -8.02 9.54 8.48
C TRP A 169 -7.99 8.91 9.86
N ASP A 170 -8.24 9.72 10.88
CA ASP A 170 -8.55 9.28 12.23
C ASP A 170 -10.04 8.90 12.29
N LEU A 171 -10.33 7.62 12.52
CA LEU A 171 -11.71 7.14 12.55
C LEU A 171 -12.46 7.52 13.82
N ALA A 172 -11.77 7.75 14.94
CA ALA A 172 -12.40 8.14 16.20
C ALA A 172 -12.86 9.61 16.15
N HIS A 173 -12.05 10.48 15.54
CA HIS A 173 -12.30 11.92 15.47
C HIS A 173 -12.83 12.40 14.10
N ALA A 174 -12.99 11.50 13.13
CA ALA A 174 -13.45 11.78 11.77
C ALA A 174 -12.70 12.96 11.09
N ARG A 175 -11.37 12.97 11.23
CA ARG A 175 -10.52 14.06 10.70
C ARG A 175 -9.35 13.55 9.89
N LEU A 176 -8.90 14.37 8.94
CA LEU A 176 -7.75 14.10 8.10
C LEU A 176 -6.46 14.33 8.88
N VAL A 177 -5.69 13.28 9.14
CA VAL A 177 -4.44 13.30 9.92
C VAL A 177 -3.26 13.73 9.06
N ALA A 178 -3.13 13.13 7.88
CA ALA A 178 -2.04 13.37 6.97
C ALA A 178 -2.46 13.15 5.53
N THR A 179 -1.75 13.79 4.61
CA THR A 179 -1.84 13.55 3.18
C THR A 179 -0.45 13.33 2.63
N ALA A 180 -0.30 12.38 1.72
CA ALA A 180 0.98 12.09 1.10
C ALA A 180 0.86 11.92 -0.42
N VAL A 181 1.92 12.31 -1.13
CA VAL A 181 2.11 12.01 -2.54
C VAL A 181 3.39 11.19 -2.67
N PHE A 182 3.22 9.99 -3.20
CA PHE A 182 4.26 9.02 -3.47
C PHE A 182 4.64 9.06 -4.95
N VAL A 183 5.94 8.97 -5.22
CA VAL A 183 6.50 8.65 -6.52
C VAL A 183 7.45 7.47 -6.35
N GLY A 184 7.20 6.42 -7.11
CA GLY A 184 8.04 5.23 -7.20
C GLY A 184 8.71 5.12 -8.57
N MET A 185 9.74 4.31 -8.62
CA MET A 185 10.37 3.90 -9.88
C MET A 185 10.38 2.38 -9.98
N ALA A 186 10.19 1.88 -11.21
CA ALA A 186 10.30 0.46 -11.45
C ALA A 186 11.73 -0.02 -11.12
N PRO A 187 11.90 -1.24 -10.58
CA PRO A 187 13.22 -1.82 -10.45
C PRO A 187 13.80 -1.93 -11.86
N ARG A 188 15.09 -1.63 -12.02
CA ARG A 188 15.77 -1.78 -13.31
C ARG A 188 15.47 -3.20 -13.81
N ALA A 189 14.88 -3.32 -15.01
CA ALA A 189 14.58 -4.62 -15.58
C ALA A 189 15.89 -5.43 -15.66
N LEU A 190 15.96 -6.56 -14.96
CA LEU A 190 16.63 -7.71 -15.55
C LEU A 190 15.78 -8.02 -16.78
N THR A 191 16.29 -7.63 -17.95
CA THR A 191 15.65 -7.78 -19.25
C THR A 191 14.96 -9.15 -19.34
N SER A 192 13.63 -9.18 -19.23
CA SER A 192 12.85 -10.34 -19.66
C SER A 192 11.83 -9.87 -20.68
N SER A 193 11.91 -10.48 -21.86
CA SER A 193 11.28 -10.11 -23.12
C SER A 193 9.81 -10.52 -23.21
N VAL A 194 9.05 -10.46 -22.11
CA VAL A 194 7.63 -10.86 -22.12
C VAL A 194 6.76 -9.67 -22.55
N PRO A 195 6.13 -9.70 -23.73
CA PRO A 195 5.25 -8.63 -24.15
C PRO A 195 4.01 -8.55 -23.25
N ARG A 196 3.68 -7.34 -22.77
CA ARG A 196 2.39 -7.08 -22.11
C ARG A 196 1.27 -7.42 -23.09
N ARG A 197 0.22 -8.11 -22.63
CA ARG A 197 -0.99 -8.31 -23.44
C ARG A 197 -1.52 -6.93 -23.84
N ALA A 198 -1.68 -6.71 -25.14
CA ALA A 198 -2.34 -5.53 -25.66
C ALA A 198 -3.78 -5.49 -25.09
N LYS A 199 -4.23 -4.29 -24.69
CA LYS A 199 -5.62 -4.03 -24.32
C LYS A 199 -6.50 -4.49 -25.51
N LEU A 200 -7.46 -5.39 -25.24
CA LEU A 200 -8.53 -5.75 -26.18
C LEU A 200 -9.56 -4.64 -26.25
#